data_AF-A0A957IK06-F1
#
_entry.id   AF-A0A957IK06-F1
#
_cell.length_a   1.000
_cell.length_b   1.000
_cell.length_c   1.000
_cell.angle_alpha   90.00
_cell.angle_beta   90.00
_cell.angle_gamma   90.00
#
_symmetry.space_group_name_H-M   'P 1'
#
loop_
_entity.id
_entity.type
_entity.pdbx_description
1 polymer ?
#
loop_
_entity_poly.entity_id
_entity_poly.type
_entity_poly.pdbx_seq_one_letter_code
_entity_poly.pdbx_strand_id
1 'polypeptide(L)'
;MTTFLALLLAHLLADFPLQTNRVFRLKISSNSGLAVHVLIHLVMTALLLQRPGQHLDLLLGLGVAHFVTDWIKVRFPGEPQWPGFIMDQLAHLAAILFFAWWQPDVTAVLPLWLMLPLIVFVLLPALLMLLWVWANDAQQQNRYRESRSVHWASRRLLTISQRTGWIAVCIVVVCRIWVL
;
A
#
# COMPACT_ATOMS: atom_id res chain seq x y z
N MET A 1 10.01 7.42 -16.68
CA MET A 1 8.93 6.39 -16.56
C MET A 1 9.16 5.37 -15.45
N THR A 2 10.41 5.13 -15.04
CA THR A 2 10.73 4.22 -13.92
C THR A 2 10.33 4.79 -12.56
N THR A 3 10.34 6.13 -12.36
CA THR A 3 9.86 6.76 -11.12
C THR A 3 8.47 6.30 -10.74
N PHE A 4 7.49 6.44 -11.65
CA PHE A 4 6.10 6.05 -11.38
C PHE A 4 6.00 4.59 -10.92
N LEU A 5 6.69 3.67 -11.62
CA LEU A 5 6.64 2.25 -11.29
C LEU A 5 7.32 1.94 -9.96
N ALA A 6 8.43 2.62 -9.63
CA ALA A 6 9.08 2.48 -8.34
C ALA A 6 8.20 2.99 -7.20
N LEU A 7 7.59 4.17 -7.35
CA LEU A 7 6.67 4.74 -6.37
C LEU A 7 5.40 3.88 -6.21
N LEU A 8 4.82 3.40 -7.32
CA LEU A 8 3.67 2.51 -7.31
C LEU A 8 4.00 1.19 -6.60
N LEU A 9 5.13 0.56 -6.94
CA LEU A 9 5.54 -0.68 -6.28
C LEU A 9 5.82 -0.46 -4.78
N ALA A 10 6.48 0.64 -4.41
CA ALA A 10 6.74 0.99 -3.02
C ALA A 10 5.43 1.14 -2.22
N HIS A 11 4.48 1.88 -2.78
CA HIS A 11 3.13 2.05 -2.24
C HIS A 11 2.42 0.72 -2.04
N LEU A 12 2.33 -0.09 -3.10
CA LEU A 12 1.66 -1.38 -3.06
C LEU A 12 2.25 -2.32 -2.00
N LEU A 13 3.58 -2.34 -1.85
CA LEU A 13 4.26 -3.16 -0.84
C LEU A 13 4.03 -2.65 0.58
N ALA A 14 4.00 -1.34 0.76
CA ALA A 14 3.80 -0.72 2.06
C ALA A 14 2.35 -0.89 2.57
N ASP A 15 1.35 -0.66 1.71
CA ASP A 15 -0.07 -0.68 2.07
C ASP A 15 -0.67 -2.07 2.26
N PHE A 16 -0.17 -3.08 1.53
CA PHE A 16 -0.79 -4.41 1.51
C PHE A 16 0.00 -5.44 2.35
N PRO A 17 1.22 -5.87 1.95
CA PRO A 17 1.98 -6.79 2.79
C PRO A 17 2.46 -6.20 4.13
N LEU A 18 2.99 -4.97 4.12
CA LEU A 18 3.68 -4.41 5.28
C LEU A 18 2.75 -3.72 6.29
N GLN A 19 1.56 -3.29 5.86
CA GLN A 19 0.50 -2.83 6.75
C GLN A 19 -0.18 -4.03 7.44
N THR A 20 0.55 -4.66 8.36
CA THR A 20 0.02 -5.75 9.18
C THR A 20 -1.12 -5.26 10.08
N ASN A 21 -1.91 -6.19 10.64
CA ASN A 21 -2.97 -5.84 11.60
C ASN A 21 -2.42 -5.06 12.81
N ARG A 22 -1.15 -5.27 13.19
CA ARG A 22 -0.50 -4.50 14.26
C ARG A 22 -0.26 -3.06 13.82
N VAL A 23 0.28 -2.85 12.62
CA VAL A 23 0.51 -1.52 12.05
C VAL A 23 -0.81 -0.78 11.88
N PHE A 24 -1.84 -1.44 11.36
CA PHE A 24 -3.18 -0.84 11.21
C PHE A 24 -3.77 -0.42 12.56
N ARG A 25 -3.69 -1.27 13.61
CA ARG A 25 -4.16 -0.91 14.95
C ARG A 25 -3.41 0.29 15.54
N LEU A 26 -2.09 0.36 15.31
CA LEU A 26 -1.30 1.52 15.72
C LEU A 26 -1.75 2.78 14.96
N LYS A 27 -1.89 2.68 13.64
CA LYS A 27 -2.34 3.76 12.75
C LYS A 27 -3.65 4.40 13.19
N ILE A 28 -4.66 3.60 13.55
CA ILE A 28 -5.95 4.13 14.00
C ILE A 28 -5.92 4.66 15.45
N SER A 29 -4.94 4.24 16.26
CA SER A 29 -4.87 4.63 17.68
C SER A 29 -4.31 6.03 17.93
N SER A 30 -3.45 6.54 17.03
CA SER A 30 -2.73 7.80 17.25
C SER A 30 -2.06 8.32 15.99
N ASN A 31 -1.75 9.63 15.98
CA ASN A 31 -0.94 10.25 14.92
C ASN A 31 0.48 9.69 14.86
N SER A 32 1.05 9.28 16.00
CA SER A 32 2.37 8.62 16.02
C SER A 32 2.31 7.23 15.39
N GLY A 33 1.25 6.47 15.62
CA GLY A 33 1.02 5.20 14.92
C GLY A 33 0.83 5.37 13.41
N LEU A 34 0.15 6.45 12.99
CA LEU A 34 0.07 6.81 11.57
C LEU A 34 1.44 7.18 11.00
N ALA A 35 2.25 7.95 11.74
CA ALA A 35 3.62 8.27 11.33
C ALA A 35 4.51 7.03 11.17
N VAL A 36 4.32 5.98 12.00
CA VAL A 36 5.00 4.68 11.83
C VAL A 36 4.62 4.04 10.50
N HIS A 37 3.35 4.08 10.11
CA HIS A 37 2.92 3.56 8.81
C HIS A 37 3.54 4.36 7.66
N VAL A 38 3.53 5.70 7.73
CA VAL A 38 4.18 6.55 6.72
C VAL A 38 5.68 6.27 6.63
N LEU A 39 6.36 6.01 7.75
CA LEU A 39 7.77 5.62 7.75
C LEU A 39 8.02 4.34 6.93
N ILE A 40 7.09 3.37 6.96
CA ILE A 40 7.19 2.16 6.11
C ILE A 40 7.15 2.55 4.62
N HIS A 41 6.27 3.47 4.22
CA HIS A 41 6.21 3.98 2.84
C HIS A 41 7.52 4.66 2.45
N LEU A 42 8.06 5.51 3.31
CA LEU A 42 9.34 6.20 3.05
C LEU A 42 10.50 5.22 2.91
N VAL A 43 10.59 4.22 3.78
CA VAL A 43 11.62 3.18 3.71
C VAL A 43 11.49 2.37 2.43
N MET A 44 10.29 1.89 2.09
CA MET A 44 10.08 1.13 0.86
C MET A 44 10.38 1.95 -0.40
N THR A 45 10.03 3.23 -0.39
CA THR A 45 10.35 4.16 -1.48
C THR A 45 11.86 4.32 -1.59
N ALA A 46 12.56 4.59 -0.49
CA ALA A 46 14.02 4.74 -0.47
C ALA A 46 14.76 3.46 -0.91
N LEU A 47 14.21 2.28 -0.64
CA LEU A 47 14.77 1.00 -1.11
C LEU A 47 14.65 0.82 -2.63
N LEU A 48 13.61 1.38 -3.25
CA LEU A 48 13.32 1.24 -4.68
C LEU A 48 13.88 2.37 -5.56
N LEU A 49 14.37 3.45 -4.97
CA LEU A 49 15.02 4.57 -5.67
C LEU A 49 16.55 4.48 -5.60
N GLN A 50 17.22 4.84 -6.69
CA GLN A 50 18.67 5.07 -6.69
C GLN A 50 18.98 6.39 -6.00
N ARG A 51 20.05 6.40 -5.19
CA ARG A 51 20.52 7.58 -4.44
C ARG A 51 19.38 8.37 -3.76
N PRO A 52 18.54 7.72 -2.93
CA PRO A 52 17.34 8.35 -2.36
C PRO A 52 17.65 9.62 -1.54
N GLY A 53 18.86 9.73 -0.98
CA GLY A 53 19.31 10.94 -0.27
C GLY A 53 19.45 12.20 -1.15
N GLN A 54 19.43 12.06 -2.48
CA GLN A 54 19.39 13.20 -3.42
C GLN A 54 17.96 13.69 -3.71
N HIS A 55 16.94 12.94 -3.27
CA HIS A 55 15.53 13.17 -3.55
C HIS A 55 14.72 13.27 -2.25
N LEU A 56 15.26 13.97 -1.24
CA LEU A 56 14.62 14.13 0.07
C LEU A 56 13.31 14.91 -0.02
N ASP A 57 13.23 15.89 -0.93
CA ASP A 57 12.01 16.64 -1.25
C ASP A 57 10.89 15.74 -1.76
N LEU A 58 11.20 14.80 -2.66
CA LEU A 58 10.27 13.77 -3.13
C LEU A 58 9.79 12.88 -1.98
N LEU A 59 10.73 12.37 -1.15
CA LEU A 59 10.40 11.51 -0.01
C LEU A 59 9.51 12.24 1.01
N LEU A 60 9.89 13.45 1.40
CA LEU A 60 9.10 14.26 2.34
C LEU A 60 7.72 14.60 1.77
N GLY A 61 7.66 14.99 0.49
CA GLY A 61 6.41 15.27 -0.20
C GLY A 61 5.47 14.06 -0.23
N LEU A 62 5.98 12.88 -0.63
CA LEU A 62 5.21 11.64 -0.60
C LEU A 62 4.75 11.29 0.82
N GLY A 63 5.63 11.43 1.80
CA GLY A 63 5.32 11.15 3.20
C GLY A 63 4.20 12.03 3.74
N VAL A 64 4.24 13.33 3.44
CA VAL A 64 3.17 14.28 3.82
C VAL A 64 1.88 13.94 3.09
N ALA A 65 1.92 13.68 1.79
CA ALA A 65 0.73 13.32 1.03
C ALA A 65 0.07 12.05 1.60
N HIS A 66 0.87 11.00 1.87
CA HIS A 66 0.41 9.78 2.52
C HIS A 66 -0.15 10.01 3.91
N PHE A 67 0.54 10.80 4.74
CA PHE A 67 0.04 11.11 6.08
C PHE A 67 -1.32 11.79 6.01
N VAL A 68 -1.49 12.78 5.13
CA VAL A 68 -2.73 13.53 4.99
C VAL A 68 -3.88 12.67 4.48
N THR A 69 -3.65 11.86 3.43
CA THR A 69 -4.70 10.97 2.87
C THR A 69 -5.19 9.98 3.91
N ASP A 70 -4.27 9.29 4.58
CA ASP A 70 -4.63 8.33 5.63
C ASP A 70 -5.24 9.00 6.87
N TRP A 71 -4.73 10.19 7.24
CA TRP A 71 -5.28 10.95 8.35
C TRP A 71 -6.75 11.26 8.08
N ILE A 72 -7.10 11.75 6.88
CA ILE A 72 -8.48 12.01 6.46
C ILE A 72 -9.31 10.72 6.55
N LYS A 73 -8.83 9.63 5.95
CA LYS A 73 -9.53 8.33 5.96
C LYS A 73 -9.85 7.84 7.37
N VAL A 74 -8.91 8.00 8.31
CA VAL A 74 -9.09 7.58 9.71
C VAL A 74 -10.11 8.47 10.45
N ARG A 75 -10.17 9.78 10.16
CA ARG A 75 -11.12 10.70 10.83
C ARG A 75 -12.52 10.62 10.26
N PHE A 76 -12.62 10.34 8.98
CA PHE A 76 -13.88 10.35 8.24
C PHE A 76 -14.11 8.99 7.59
N PRO A 77 -14.26 7.90 8.39
CA PRO A 77 -14.54 6.58 7.84
C PRO A 77 -15.92 6.58 7.19
N GLY A 78 -16.01 6.04 5.97
CA GLY A 78 -17.29 5.82 5.30
C GLY A 78 -17.98 4.54 5.79
N GLU A 79 -19.31 4.52 5.75
CA GLU A 79 -20.13 3.33 5.97
C GLU A 79 -21.10 3.18 4.79
N PRO A 80 -21.02 2.11 3.96
CA PRO A 80 -20.06 1.00 4.02
C PRO A 80 -18.60 1.45 3.76
N GLN A 81 -17.62 0.66 4.17
CA GLN A 81 -16.19 1.02 4.08
C GLN A 81 -15.59 0.85 2.67
N TRP A 82 -16.09 -0.09 1.86
CA TRP A 82 -15.49 -0.41 0.57
C TRP A 82 -15.40 0.75 -0.43
N PRO A 83 -16.37 1.70 -0.55
CA PRO A 83 -16.21 2.84 -1.45
C PRO A 83 -15.11 3.78 -0.96
N GLY A 84 -15.05 3.99 0.36
CA GLY A 84 -13.99 4.79 1.00
C GLY A 84 -12.61 4.18 0.77
N PHE A 85 -12.50 2.85 0.78
CA PHE A 85 -11.27 2.15 0.41
C PHE A 85 -10.86 2.42 -1.04
N ILE A 86 -11.79 2.39 -2.01
CA ILE A 86 -11.45 2.70 -3.41
C ILE A 86 -11.03 4.16 -3.57
N MET A 87 -11.77 5.11 -2.96
CA MET A 87 -11.41 6.53 -3.00
C MET A 87 -10.03 6.79 -2.40
N ASP A 88 -9.70 6.09 -1.32
CA ASP A 88 -8.39 6.15 -0.70
C ASP A 88 -7.28 5.65 -1.64
N GLN A 89 -7.46 4.50 -2.32
CA GLN A 89 -6.45 4.04 -3.29
C GLN A 89 -6.31 5.00 -4.47
N LEU A 90 -7.40 5.64 -4.92
CA LEU A 90 -7.35 6.65 -5.98
C LEU A 90 -6.61 7.91 -5.54
N ALA A 91 -6.80 8.37 -4.30
CA ALA A 91 -6.08 9.51 -3.75
C ALA A 91 -4.56 9.25 -3.69
N HIS A 92 -4.16 8.05 -3.24
CA HIS A 92 -2.76 7.63 -3.25
C HIS A 92 -2.19 7.53 -4.67
N LEU A 93 -2.94 6.95 -5.61
CA LEU A 93 -2.52 6.87 -7.01
C LEU A 93 -2.35 8.27 -7.63
N ALA A 94 -3.25 9.20 -7.32
CA ALA A 94 -3.14 10.60 -7.78
C ALA A 94 -1.88 11.28 -7.21
N ALA A 95 -1.57 11.07 -5.93
CA ALA A 95 -0.33 11.57 -5.33
C ALA A 95 0.91 10.97 -6.04
N ILE A 96 0.94 9.65 -6.26
CA ILE A 96 2.04 8.97 -6.95
C ILE A 96 2.22 9.52 -8.37
N LEU A 97 1.13 9.73 -9.12
CA LEU A 97 1.17 10.32 -10.46
C LEU A 97 1.72 11.74 -10.43
N PHE A 98 1.26 12.56 -9.48
CA PHE A 98 1.75 13.93 -9.29
C PHE A 98 3.26 13.95 -9.03
N PHE A 99 3.74 13.15 -8.06
CA PHE A 99 5.16 13.12 -7.72
C PHE A 99 6.03 12.51 -8.82
N ALA A 100 5.52 11.51 -9.55
CA ALA A 100 6.22 10.95 -10.70
C ALA A 100 6.29 11.94 -11.89
N TRP A 101 5.29 12.81 -12.04
CA TRP A 101 5.31 13.89 -13.02
C TRP A 101 6.27 15.02 -12.60
N TRP A 102 6.30 15.37 -11.31
CA TRP A 102 7.18 16.40 -10.78
C TRP A 102 8.66 16.00 -10.82
N GLN A 103 8.97 14.72 -10.56
CA GLN A 103 10.33 14.17 -10.50
C GLN A 103 10.51 12.97 -11.47
N PRO A 104 10.42 13.20 -12.80
CA PRO A 104 10.32 12.11 -13.78
C PRO A 104 11.60 11.29 -14.00
N ASP A 105 12.76 11.85 -13.59
CA ASP A 105 14.09 11.32 -13.88
C ASP A 105 14.72 10.56 -12.69
N VAL A 106 13.95 10.33 -11.62
CA VAL A 106 14.42 9.52 -10.50
C VAL A 106 14.52 8.05 -10.92
N THR A 107 15.74 7.54 -10.92
CA THR A 107 16.01 6.21 -11.44
C THR A 107 15.61 5.14 -10.42
N ALA A 108 14.82 4.17 -10.86
CA ALA A 108 14.49 2.98 -10.06
C ALA A 108 15.71 2.07 -9.91
N VAL A 109 15.79 1.36 -8.78
CA VAL A 109 16.84 0.37 -8.52
C VAL A 109 16.62 -0.89 -9.35
N LEU A 110 15.36 -1.33 -9.42
CA LEU A 110 15.00 -2.56 -10.11
C LEU A 110 14.77 -2.30 -11.60
N PRO A 111 15.17 -3.23 -12.48
CA PRO A 111 14.89 -3.12 -13.89
C PRO A 111 13.39 -3.33 -14.19
N LEU A 112 12.93 -2.78 -15.31
CA LEU A 112 11.51 -2.81 -15.70
C LEU A 112 10.92 -4.22 -15.76
N TRP A 113 11.68 -5.19 -16.31
CA TRP A 113 11.24 -6.58 -16.47
C TRP A 113 10.99 -7.29 -15.14
N LEU A 114 11.54 -6.78 -14.03
CA LEU A 114 11.30 -7.29 -12.68
C LEU A 114 10.19 -6.50 -11.97
N MET A 115 10.14 -5.17 -12.14
CA MET A 115 9.11 -4.34 -11.50
C MET A 115 7.70 -4.66 -11.98
N LEU A 116 7.49 -4.82 -13.29
CA LEU A 116 6.16 -5.10 -13.85
C LEU A 116 5.53 -6.39 -13.30
N PRO A 117 6.19 -7.56 -13.34
CA PRO A 117 5.62 -8.77 -12.76
C PRO A 117 5.44 -8.67 -11.25
N LEU A 118 6.31 -7.96 -10.52
CA LEU A 118 6.10 -7.70 -9.09
C LEU A 118 4.86 -6.85 -8.83
N ILE A 119 4.64 -5.78 -9.61
CA ILE A 119 3.43 -4.95 -9.51
C ILE A 119 2.19 -5.83 -9.76
N VAL A 120 2.17 -6.58 -10.86
CA VAL A 120 1.05 -7.49 -11.18
C VAL A 120 0.82 -8.50 -10.06
N PHE A 121 1.88 -9.05 -9.47
CA PHE A 121 1.79 -9.96 -8.35
C PHE A 121 1.23 -9.29 -7.09
N VAL A 122 1.63 -8.06 -6.75
CA VAL A 122 1.15 -7.34 -5.56
C VAL A 122 -0.27 -6.77 -5.73
N LEU A 123 -0.76 -6.62 -6.96
CA LEU A 123 -2.18 -6.33 -7.21
C LEU A 123 -3.10 -7.45 -6.70
N LEU A 124 -2.62 -8.69 -6.59
CA LEU A 124 -3.38 -9.78 -5.97
C LEU A 124 -3.65 -9.51 -4.48
N PRO A 125 -2.64 -9.28 -3.60
CA PRO A 125 -2.87 -8.79 -2.24
C PRO A 125 -3.82 -7.60 -2.13
N ALA A 126 -3.70 -6.61 -3.03
CA ALA A 126 -4.58 -5.44 -3.04
C ALA A 126 -6.05 -5.82 -3.32
N LEU A 127 -6.28 -6.69 -4.31
CA LEU A 127 -7.62 -7.21 -4.63
C LEU A 127 -8.19 -8.04 -3.48
N LEU A 128 -7.38 -8.91 -2.87
CA LEU A 128 -7.78 -9.72 -1.72
C LEU A 128 -8.17 -8.83 -0.52
N MET A 129 -7.47 -7.71 -0.33
CA MET A 129 -7.80 -6.71 0.70
C MET A 129 -9.14 -6.02 0.39
N LEU A 130 -9.36 -5.58 -0.85
CA LEU A 130 -10.65 -5.00 -1.25
C LEU A 130 -11.81 -5.98 -1.04
N LEU A 131 -11.64 -7.24 -1.46
CA LEU A 131 -12.65 -8.29 -1.26
C LEU A 131 -12.87 -8.59 0.22
N TRP A 132 -11.83 -8.50 1.05
CA TRP A 132 -11.95 -8.62 2.50
C TRP A 132 -12.75 -7.46 3.10
N VAL A 133 -12.47 -6.21 2.72
CA VAL A 133 -13.23 -5.02 3.18
C VAL A 133 -14.70 -5.18 2.79
N TRP A 134 -14.97 -5.49 1.52
CA TRP A 134 -16.32 -5.74 1.05
C TRP A 134 -17.01 -6.87 1.82
N ALA A 135 -16.32 -7.98 2.09
CA ALA A 135 -16.89 -9.10 2.83
C ALA A 135 -17.28 -8.71 4.27
N ASN A 136 -16.52 -7.83 4.92
CA ASN A 136 -16.88 -7.31 6.25
C ASN A 136 -18.12 -6.41 6.20
N ASP A 137 -18.23 -5.51 5.22
CA ASP A 137 -19.44 -4.69 5.01
C ASP A 137 -20.66 -5.58 4.67
N ALA A 138 -20.48 -6.56 3.78
CA ALA A 138 -21.55 -7.46 3.35
C ALA A 138 -22.08 -8.30 4.52
N GLN A 139 -21.20 -8.74 5.43
CA GLN A 139 -21.59 -9.54 6.60
C GLN A 139 -22.54 -8.78 7.55
N GLN A 140 -22.52 -7.45 7.53
CA GLN A 140 -23.47 -6.63 8.31
C GLN A 140 -24.88 -6.58 7.70
N GLN A 141 -25.02 -6.95 6.42
CA GLN A 141 -26.30 -6.95 5.73
C GLN A 141 -27.05 -8.27 5.96
N ASN A 142 -28.36 -8.19 6.24
CA ASN A 142 -29.21 -9.37 6.47
C ASN A 142 -29.13 -10.41 5.35
N ARG A 143 -28.98 -9.97 4.09
CA ARG A 143 -28.88 -10.85 2.91
C ARG A 143 -27.71 -11.84 2.97
N TYR A 144 -26.59 -11.46 3.61
CA TYR A 144 -25.36 -12.26 3.60
C TYR A 144 -24.99 -12.80 4.98
N ARG A 145 -25.84 -12.59 5.99
CA ARG A 145 -25.58 -12.98 7.38
C ARG A 145 -25.28 -14.47 7.55
N GLU A 146 -25.91 -15.33 6.74
CA GLU A 146 -25.71 -16.79 6.76
C GLU A 146 -24.80 -17.30 5.63
N SER A 147 -24.25 -16.40 4.82
CA SER A 147 -23.41 -16.79 3.68
C SER A 147 -22.06 -17.33 4.15
N ARG A 148 -21.83 -18.64 3.96
CA ARG A 148 -20.56 -19.31 4.29
C ARG A 148 -19.38 -18.69 3.54
N SER A 149 -19.58 -18.29 2.28
CA SER A 149 -18.52 -17.69 1.46
C SER A 149 -18.09 -16.32 1.98
N VAL A 150 -19.04 -15.47 2.39
CA VAL A 150 -18.75 -14.15 2.97
C VAL A 150 -18.03 -14.28 4.30
N HIS A 151 -18.46 -15.22 5.14
CA HIS A 151 -17.81 -15.50 6.43
C HIS A 151 -16.40 -16.07 6.30
N TRP A 152 -16.17 -16.92 5.30
CA TRP A 152 -14.82 -17.38 4.98
C TRP A 152 -13.94 -16.22 4.50
N ALA A 153 -14.48 -15.39 3.61
CA ALA A 153 -13.78 -14.26 3.03
C ALA A 153 -13.35 -13.24 4.10
N SER A 154 -14.25 -12.83 5.00
CA SER A 154 -13.98 -11.89 6.08
C SER A 154 -12.94 -12.41 7.10
N ARG A 155 -12.78 -13.73 7.22
CA ARG A 155 -11.79 -14.34 8.14
C ARG A 155 -10.44 -14.63 7.51
N ARG A 156 -10.39 -14.98 6.22
CA ARG A 156 -9.18 -15.57 5.61
C ARG A 156 -8.45 -14.63 4.65
N LEU A 157 -9.18 -13.81 3.89
CA LEU A 157 -8.59 -13.06 2.78
C LEU A 157 -7.49 -12.09 3.21
N LEU A 158 -7.66 -11.39 4.33
CA LEU A 158 -6.63 -10.50 4.87
C LEU A 158 -5.32 -11.23 5.19
N THR A 159 -5.41 -12.42 5.80
CA THR A 159 -4.21 -13.22 6.12
C THR A 159 -3.53 -13.73 4.85
N ILE A 160 -4.31 -14.14 3.85
CA ILE A 160 -3.77 -14.59 2.55
C ILE A 160 -3.09 -13.42 1.85
N SER A 161 -3.75 -12.25 1.78
CA SER A 161 -3.21 -11.02 1.21
C SER A 161 -1.84 -10.66 1.80
N GLN A 162 -1.76 -10.60 3.14
CA GLN A 162 -0.51 -10.27 3.83
C GLN A 162 0.59 -11.30 3.55
N ARG A 163 0.28 -12.60 3.64
CA ARG A 163 1.28 -13.67 3.44
C ARG A 163 1.84 -13.72 2.02
N THR A 164 0.99 -13.58 1.00
CA THR A 164 1.46 -13.63 -0.40
C THR A 164 2.31 -12.40 -0.71
N GLY A 165 1.97 -11.22 -0.19
CA GLY A 165 2.73 -10.00 -0.42
C GLY A 165 4.16 -10.01 0.16
N TRP A 166 4.42 -10.76 1.25
CA TRP A 166 5.77 -10.87 1.82
C TRP A 166 6.80 -11.46 0.86
N ILE A 167 6.38 -12.31 -0.08
CA ILE A 167 7.27 -12.85 -1.12
C ILE A 167 7.87 -11.70 -1.95
N ALA A 168 7.03 -10.74 -2.35
CA ALA A 168 7.47 -9.58 -3.13
C ALA A 168 8.37 -8.64 -2.31
N VAL A 169 8.05 -8.43 -1.02
CA VAL A 169 8.92 -7.67 -0.11
C VAL A 169 10.31 -8.29 -0.03
N CYS A 170 10.40 -9.60 0.19
CA CYS A 170 11.67 -10.32 0.26
C CYS A 170 12.47 -10.19 -1.03
N ILE A 171 11.82 -10.34 -2.20
CA ILE A 171 12.48 -10.16 -3.50
C ILE A 171 13.07 -8.75 -3.61
N VAL A 172 12.30 -7.70 -3.30
CA VAL A 172 12.78 -6.31 -3.37
C VAL A 172 13.98 -6.07 -2.44
N VAL A 173 13.90 -6.53 -1.19
CA VAL A 173 14.98 -6.36 -0.21
C VAL A 173 16.24 -7.10 -0.65
N VAL A 174 16.12 -8.36 -1.07
CA VAL A 174 17.25 -9.15 -1.56
C VAL A 174 17.87 -8.46 -2.78
N CYS A 175 17.08 -8.14 -3.81
CA CYS A 175 17.60 -7.46 -4.99
C CYS A 175 18.29 -6.13 -4.67
N ARG A 176 17.78 -5.33 -3.72
CA ARG A 176 18.43 -4.09 -3.29
C ARG A 176 19.81 -4.35 -2.67
N ILE A 177 19.94 -5.38 -1.83
CA ILE A 177 21.23 -5.74 -1.21
C ILE A 177 22.26 -6.17 -2.27
N TRP A 178 21.83 -6.90 -3.31
CA TRP A 178 22.72 -7.34 -4.39
C TRP A 178 23.13 -6.23 -5.37
N VAL A 179 22.39 -5.11 -5.41
CA VAL A 179 22.66 -3.96 -6.30
C VAL A 179 23.50 -2.88 -5.61
N LEU A 180 23.62 -2.91 -4.28
CA LEU A 180 24.49 -2.02 -3.49
C LEU A 180 25.94 -2.53 -3.49
#